data_AF-A0A428UXK7-F1
#
_entry.id   AF-A0A428UXK7-F1
#
_cell.length_a   1.000
_cell.length_b   1.000
_cell.length_c   1.000
_cell.angle_alpha   90.00
_cell.angle_beta   90.00
_cell.angle_gamma   90.00
#
_symmetry.space_group_name_H-M   'P 1'
#
loop_
_entity.id
_entity.type
_entity.pdbx_description
1 polymer ?
#
loop_
_entity_poly.entity_id
_entity_poly.type
_entity_poly.pdbx_seq_one_letter_code
_entity_poly.pdbx_strand_id
1 'polypeptide(L)'
;MAITRALGMSVSRVGRTLPRRLRAAPFSTSLQKRADATVPFRLPDPRNEPNPEYRRGSPEREKLEEALSKLRSQLPVRSDVFYNGSIQATSNSLDQVMPSEHGTVFTNYPMASRQQTTEAIEAALKAKRS
;
A
#
# COMPACT_ATOMS: atom_id res chain seq x y z
N MET A 1 65.10 15.84 -45.52
CA MET A 1 63.99 14.85 -45.55
C MET A 1 62.77 15.45 -44.86
N ALA A 2 61.61 15.31 -45.51
CA ALA A 2 60.23 15.30 -44.99
C ALA A 2 59.82 16.39 -43.97
N ILE A 3 59.01 17.39 -44.33
CA ILE A 3 57.55 17.34 -44.55
C ILE A 3 56.78 16.75 -43.35
N THR A 4 56.20 17.63 -42.54
CA THR A 4 55.09 17.34 -41.62
C THR A 4 53.99 18.37 -41.92
N ARG A 5 53.18 18.12 -42.95
CA ARG A 5 51.80 17.60 -42.89
C ARG A 5 50.86 18.43 -42.00
N ALA A 6 50.09 19.28 -42.68
CA ALA A 6 48.89 19.95 -42.18
C ALA A 6 47.79 18.95 -41.81
N LEU A 7 46.95 19.31 -40.83
CA LEU A 7 45.50 19.05 -40.90
C LEU A 7 44.78 19.96 -39.89
N GLY A 8 44.27 21.07 -40.40
CA GLY A 8 43.26 21.86 -39.71
C GLY A 8 41.96 21.07 -39.63
N MET A 9 41.35 21.06 -38.45
CA MET A 9 39.97 20.62 -38.29
C MET A 9 39.11 21.86 -38.07
N SER A 10 38.47 22.30 -39.15
CA SER A 10 37.38 23.28 -39.13
C SER A 10 36.18 22.67 -38.42
N VAL A 11 35.77 23.24 -37.29
CA VAL A 11 34.53 22.86 -36.61
C VAL A 11 33.44 23.83 -37.07
N SER A 12 32.71 23.42 -38.10
CA SER A 12 31.52 24.12 -38.58
C SER A 12 30.39 24.02 -37.54
N ARG A 13 30.12 25.09 -36.79
CA ARG A 13 28.89 25.20 -35.98
C ARG A 13 27.69 25.39 -36.90
N VAL A 14 26.90 24.33 -37.08
CA VAL A 14 25.61 24.40 -37.77
C VAL A 14 24.60 25.05 -36.83
N GLY A 15 24.22 26.30 -37.14
CA GLY A 15 23.08 26.96 -36.51
C GLY A 15 21.78 26.26 -36.89
N ARG A 16 21.00 25.85 -35.89
CA ARG A 16 19.61 25.43 -36.06
C ARG A 16 18.71 26.44 -35.36
N THR A 17 18.11 27.35 -36.13
CA THR A 17 17.02 28.20 -35.69
C THR A 17 15.70 27.55 -36.12
N LEU A 18 14.84 27.22 -35.14
CA LEU A 18 13.42 26.98 -35.38
C LEU A 18 12.63 27.70 -34.28
N PRO A 19 11.70 28.61 -34.61
CA PRO A 19 10.79 29.15 -33.61
C PRO A 19 9.68 28.11 -33.34
N ARG A 20 9.69 27.51 -32.15
CA ARG A 20 8.56 26.69 -31.67
C ARG A 20 7.41 27.62 -31.32
N ARG A 21 6.50 27.89 -32.26
CA ARG A 21 5.20 28.52 -31.96
C ARG A 21 4.39 27.56 -31.09
N LEU A 22 4.20 27.92 -29.82
CA LEU A 22 3.23 27.26 -28.94
C LEU A 22 1.82 27.73 -29.35
N ARG A 23 1.02 26.80 -29.88
CA ARG A 23 -0.39 27.03 -30.17
C ARG A 23 -1.16 26.87 -28.85
N ALA A 24 -1.64 27.97 -28.28
CA ALA A 24 -2.50 27.93 -27.10
C ALA A 24 -3.86 27.32 -27.51
N ALA A 25 -4.21 26.17 -26.93
CA ALA A 25 -5.57 25.64 -27.01
C ALA A 25 -6.45 26.39 -25.99
N PRO A 26 -7.69 26.76 -26.33
CA PRO A 26 -8.59 27.37 -25.37
C PRO A 26 -9.00 26.31 -24.34
N PHE A 27 -8.55 26.48 -23.10
CA PHE A 27 -9.10 25.74 -21.97
C PHE A 27 -10.54 26.22 -21.77
N SER A 28 -11.51 25.42 -22.19
CA SER A 28 -12.91 25.64 -21.81
C SER A 28 -13.06 25.28 -20.34
N THR A 29 -13.12 26.28 -19.46
CA THR A 29 -13.52 26.09 -18.07
C THR A 29 -15.02 25.90 -18.02
N SER A 30 -15.50 24.69 -18.28
CA SER A 30 -16.87 24.35 -17.89
C SER A 30 -16.93 24.41 -16.37
N LEU A 31 -17.59 25.43 -15.82
CA LEU A 31 -17.97 25.49 -14.41
C LEU A 31 -18.87 24.29 -14.10
N GLN A 32 -18.29 23.20 -13.62
CA GLN A 32 -19.05 22.11 -13.04
C GLN A 32 -19.74 22.66 -11.79
N LYS A 33 -21.06 22.88 -11.90
CA LYS A 33 -21.91 23.19 -10.75
C LYS A 33 -21.84 22.00 -9.79
N ARG A 34 -21.08 22.14 -8.70
CA ARG A 34 -21.12 21.18 -7.59
C ARG A 34 -22.47 21.35 -6.90
N ALA A 35 -23.22 20.27 -6.79
CA ALA A 35 -24.50 20.25 -6.09
C ALA A 35 -24.34 20.72 -4.63
N ASP A 36 -25.39 21.35 -4.09
CA ASP A 36 -25.46 21.95 -2.76
C ASP A 36 -24.97 20.99 -1.67
N ALA A 37 -23.80 21.28 -1.10
CA ALA A 37 -23.29 20.58 0.07
C ALA A 37 -23.73 21.33 1.34
N THR A 38 -24.67 20.75 2.08
CA THR A 38 -24.96 21.15 3.46
C THR A 38 -23.72 20.80 4.31
N VAL A 39 -22.91 21.82 4.60
CA VAL A 39 -21.67 21.80 5.42
C VAL A 39 -20.45 21.11 4.77
N PRO A 40 -19.25 21.72 4.77
CA PRO A 40 -18.04 21.03 4.31
C PRO A 40 -17.66 19.92 5.30
N PHE A 41 -17.91 18.66 4.93
CA PHE A 41 -17.30 17.52 5.63
C PHE A 41 -15.78 17.59 5.45
N ARG A 42 -15.05 17.88 6.53
CA ARG A 42 -13.58 17.90 6.56
C ARG A 42 -13.10 16.83 7.54
N LEU A 43 -12.19 15.97 7.08
CA LEU A 43 -11.50 15.01 7.95
C LEU A 43 -10.65 15.74 8.99
N PRO A 44 -10.46 15.18 10.19
CA PRO A 44 -9.52 15.72 11.16
C PRO A 44 -8.11 15.76 10.58
N ASP A 45 -7.31 16.74 10.98
CA ASP A 45 -5.93 16.86 10.54
C ASP A 45 -5.10 15.66 11.07
N PRO A 46 -4.21 15.07 10.25
CA PRO A 46 -3.41 13.93 10.68
C PRO A 46 -2.44 14.34 11.79
N ARG A 47 -2.26 13.46 12.79
CA ARG A 47 -1.29 13.62 13.87
C ARG A 47 -0.54 12.30 14.06
N ASN A 48 0.74 12.38 14.43
CA ASN A 48 1.51 11.20 14.76
C ASN A 48 0.97 10.57 16.05
N GLU A 49 0.82 9.25 16.06
CA GLU A 49 0.48 8.52 17.27
C GLU A 49 1.65 8.63 18.28
N PRO A 50 1.40 8.98 19.55
CA PRO A 50 2.45 9.04 20.57
C PRO A 50 3.06 7.67 20.82
N ASN A 51 4.37 7.61 21.05
CA ASN A 51 5.05 6.37 21.39
C ASN A 51 4.95 6.10 22.91
N PRO A 52 4.28 5.02 23.35
CA PRO A 52 4.26 4.63 24.76
C PRO A 52 5.65 4.21 25.28
N GLU A 53 5.94 4.50 26.56
CA GLU A 53 7.26 4.20 27.16
C GLU A 53 7.34 2.80 27.78
N TYR A 54 6.21 2.18 28.16
CA TYR A 54 6.14 0.86 28.80
C TYR A 54 6.99 0.72 30.06
N ARG A 55 7.11 1.80 30.85
CA ARG A 55 7.83 1.79 32.12
C ARG A 55 7.19 0.80 33.09
N ARG A 56 7.97 0.28 34.04
CA ARG A 56 7.44 -0.59 35.10
C ARG A 56 6.34 0.16 35.89
N GLY A 57 5.18 -0.47 36.06
CA GLY A 57 4.02 0.11 36.74
C GLY A 57 3.21 1.10 35.91
N SER A 58 3.53 1.29 34.62
CA SER A 58 2.73 2.11 33.72
C SER A 58 1.46 1.35 33.27
N PRO A 59 0.32 2.06 33.06
CA PRO A 59 -0.93 1.42 32.66
C PRO A 59 -0.84 0.76 31.27
N GLU A 60 -0.04 1.29 30.35
CA GLU A 60 0.18 0.70 29.04
C GLU A 60 0.91 -0.66 29.12
N ARG A 61 1.86 -0.79 30.06
CA ARG A 61 2.58 -2.05 30.27
C ARG A 61 1.68 -3.11 30.90
N GLU A 62 0.86 -2.73 31.86
CA GLU A 62 -0.10 -3.65 32.50
C GLU A 62 -1.08 -4.24 31.46
N LYS A 63 -1.65 -3.39 30.61
CA LYS A 63 -2.53 -3.82 29.51
C LYS A 63 -1.83 -4.73 28.51
N LEU A 64 -0.55 -4.46 28.21
CA LEU A 64 0.25 -5.31 27.33
C LEU A 64 0.48 -6.70 27.95
N GLU A 65 0.83 -6.75 29.23
CA GLU A 65 1.05 -8.01 29.96
C GLU A 65 -0.27 -8.83 30.05
N GLU A 66 -1.41 -8.17 30.29
CA GLU A 66 -2.74 -8.80 30.25
C GLU A 66 -3.06 -9.36 28.85
N ALA A 67 -2.85 -8.56 27.80
CA ALA A 67 -3.10 -8.97 26.43
C ALA A 67 -2.21 -10.15 26.00
N LEU A 68 -0.94 -10.16 26.41
CA LEU A 68 -0.02 -11.27 26.15
C LEU A 68 -0.45 -12.55 26.86
N SER A 69 -0.86 -12.45 28.13
CA SER A 69 -1.37 -13.58 28.91
C SER A 69 -2.63 -14.18 28.26
N LYS A 70 -3.58 -13.30 27.90
CA LYS A 70 -4.83 -13.70 27.21
C LYS A 70 -4.57 -14.32 25.85
N LEU A 71 -3.67 -13.75 25.05
CA LEU A 71 -3.36 -14.29 23.72
C LEU A 71 -2.71 -15.67 23.85
N ARG A 72 -1.77 -15.83 24.79
CA ARG A 72 -1.10 -17.12 25.03
C ARG A 72 -2.06 -18.22 25.46
N SER A 73 -3.06 -17.92 26.28
CA SER A 73 -4.06 -18.91 26.69
C SER A 73 -5.01 -19.35 25.56
N GLN A 74 -5.04 -18.60 24.45
CA GLN A 74 -5.88 -18.88 23.28
C GLN A 74 -5.11 -19.55 22.13
N LEU A 75 -3.80 -19.80 22.27
CA LEU A 75 -3.01 -20.42 21.21
C LEU A 75 -3.34 -21.93 21.08
N PRO A 76 -3.37 -22.46 19.83
CA PRO A 76 -3.20 -21.75 18.56
C PRO A 76 -4.45 -20.98 18.15
N VAL A 77 -4.26 -19.75 17.64
CA VAL A 77 -5.35 -18.96 17.05
C VAL A 77 -5.70 -19.52 15.66
N ARG A 78 -6.93 -19.30 15.20
CA ARG A 78 -7.36 -19.67 13.86
C ARG A 78 -7.46 -18.45 12.95
N SER A 79 -6.78 -18.50 11.80
CA SER A 79 -6.93 -17.55 10.70
C SER A 79 -7.72 -18.17 9.56
N ASP A 80 -8.67 -17.43 9.00
CA ASP A 80 -9.51 -17.86 7.89
C ASP A 80 -9.39 -16.89 6.70
N VAL A 81 -9.74 -17.38 5.50
CA VAL A 81 -9.88 -16.52 4.32
C VAL A 81 -11.18 -15.75 4.42
N PHE A 82 -11.15 -14.44 4.20
CA PHE A 82 -12.33 -13.58 4.27
C PHE A 82 -12.47 -12.74 3.00
N TYR A 83 -13.59 -12.88 2.30
CA TYR A 83 -13.98 -12.00 1.22
C TYR A 83 -15.50 -11.86 1.14
N ASN A 84 -15.96 -10.76 0.54
CA ASN A 84 -17.39 -10.46 0.37
C ASN A 84 -18.20 -10.51 1.69
N GLY A 85 -17.61 -10.08 2.81
CA GLY A 85 -18.28 -10.07 4.11
C GLY A 85 -18.45 -11.45 4.77
N SER A 86 -17.80 -12.48 4.26
CA SER A 86 -17.98 -13.87 4.71
C SER A 86 -16.67 -14.60 4.92
N ILE A 87 -16.65 -15.50 5.90
CA ILE A 87 -15.56 -16.44 6.16
C ILE A 87 -15.66 -17.59 5.15
N GLN A 88 -14.53 -17.94 4.56
CA GLN A 88 -14.45 -18.90 3.47
C GLN A 88 -13.62 -20.09 3.92
N ALA A 89 -14.20 -21.28 3.83
CA ALA A 89 -13.53 -22.51 4.24
C ALA A 89 -12.34 -22.79 3.32
N THR A 90 -11.25 -23.28 3.89
CA THR A 90 -10.05 -23.62 3.14
C THR A 90 -9.73 -25.10 3.32
N SER A 91 -9.36 -25.78 2.23
CA SER A 91 -9.03 -27.20 2.26
C SER A 91 -7.65 -27.49 2.85
N ASN A 92 -6.70 -26.57 2.67
CA ASN A 92 -5.32 -26.73 3.11
C ASN A 92 -4.84 -25.51 3.91
N SER A 93 -4.05 -25.75 4.94
CA SER A 93 -3.37 -24.71 5.70
C SER A 93 -1.97 -25.14 6.11
N LEU A 94 -1.09 -24.17 6.30
CA LEU A 94 0.24 -24.38 6.87
C LEU A 94 0.28 -23.81 8.30
N ASP A 95 1.11 -24.36 9.16
CA ASP A 95 1.28 -23.81 10.51
C ASP A 95 2.22 -22.60 10.49
N GLN A 96 1.85 -21.56 11.23
CA GLN A 96 2.68 -20.40 11.51
C GLN A 96 3.13 -20.45 12.96
N VAL A 97 4.41 -20.72 13.18
CA VAL A 97 5.04 -20.86 14.50
C VAL A 97 5.54 -19.52 15.04
N MET A 98 5.72 -19.43 16.36
CA MET A 98 6.37 -18.26 16.97
C MET A 98 7.89 -18.29 16.70
N PRO A 99 8.49 -17.23 16.14
CA PRO A 99 9.94 -17.23 15.83
C PRO A 99 10.85 -17.40 17.05
N SER A 100 10.45 -16.85 18.21
CA SER A 100 11.22 -16.97 19.46
C SER A 100 11.04 -18.32 20.16
N GLU A 101 10.01 -19.08 19.79
CA GLU A 101 9.60 -20.33 20.43
C GLU A 101 8.98 -21.24 19.35
N HIS A 102 9.82 -21.74 18.45
CA HIS A 102 9.39 -22.45 17.25
C HIS A 102 8.68 -23.79 17.52
N GLY A 103 8.69 -24.26 18.78
CA GLY A 103 7.89 -25.41 19.23
C GLY A 103 6.40 -25.09 19.42
N THR A 104 6.03 -23.82 19.45
CA THR A 104 4.65 -23.38 19.70
C THR A 104 4.04 -22.78 18.44
N VAL A 105 2.91 -23.35 18.01
CA VAL A 105 2.13 -22.88 16.86
C VAL A 105 1.31 -21.66 17.28
N PHE A 106 1.49 -20.55 16.57
CA PHE A 106 0.77 -19.29 16.82
C PHE A 106 -0.59 -19.28 16.12
N THR A 107 -0.61 -19.56 14.81
CA THR A 107 -1.83 -19.61 13.99
C THR A 107 -1.65 -20.58 12.82
N ASN A 108 -2.72 -20.90 12.12
CA ASN A 108 -2.64 -21.45 10.77
C ASN A 108 -2.56 -20.33 9.70
N TYR A 109 -2.00 -20.66 8.54
CA TYR A 109 -2.01 -19.90 7.30
C TYR A 109 -2.90 -20.63 6.28
N PRO A 110 -4.15 -20.19 6.08
CA PRO A 110 -5.06 -20.84 5.13
C PRO A 110 -4.63 -20.55 3.68
N MET A 111 -4.45 -21.60 2.88
CA MET A 111 -4.04 -21.47 1.48
C MET A 111 -5.26 -21.29 0.56
N ALA A 112 -5.47 -20.07 0.08
CA ALA A 112 -6.56 -19.76 -0.85
C ALA A 112 -6.44 -20.55 -2.17
N SER A 113 -7.55 -21.12 -2.64
CA SER A 113 -7.60 -21.78 -3.94
C SER A 113 -7.63 -20.76 -5.08
N ARG A 114 -7.32 -21.22 -6.30
CA ARG A 114 -7.45 -20.39 -7.51
C ARG A 114 -8.88 -19.87 -7.69
N GLN A 115 -9.88 -20.71 -7.41
CA GLN A 115 -11.28 -20.33 -7.49
C GLN A 115 -11.63 -19.24 -6.48
N GLN A 116 -11.25 -19.40 -5.21
CA GLN A 116 -11.47 -18.40 -4.17
C GLN A 116 -10.82 -17.07 -4.50
N THR A 117 -9.64 -17.10 -5.12
CA THR A 117 -8.94 -15.90 -5.58
C THR A 117 -9.74 -15.19 -6.68
N THR A 118 -10.25 -15.92 -7.66
CA THR A 118 -11.10 -15.35 -8.73
C THR A 118 -12.39 -14.76 -8.17
N GLU A 119 -13.08 -15.49 -7.28
CA GLU A 119 -14.30 -15.01 -6.62
C GLU A 119 -14.06 -13.73 -5.79
N ALA A 120 -12.95 -13.67 -5.07
CA ALA A 120 -12.57 -12.48 -4.31
C ALA A 120 -12.32 -11.26 -5.23
N ILE A 121 -11.68 -11.46 -6.39
CA ILE A 121 -11.47 -10.41 -7.38
C ILE A 121 -12.81 -9.92 -7.93
N GLU A 122 -13.70 -10.82 -8.33
CA GLU A 122 -15.01 -10.47 -8.87
C GLU A 122 -15.87 -9.74 -7.83
N ALA A 123 -15.87 -10.19 -6.58
CA ALA A 123 -16.56 -9.53 -5.48
C ALA A 123 -16.04 -8.10 -5.26
N ALA A 124 -14.72 -7.90 -5.25
CA ALA A 124 -14.11 -6.58 -5.12
C ALA A 124 -14.45 -5.67 -6.30
N LEU A 125 -14.46 -6.19 -7.54
CA LEU A 125 -14.84 -5.42 -8.74
C LEU A 125 -16.32 -5.04 -8.74
N LYS A 126 -17.19 -5.91 -8.23
CA LYS A 126 -18.62 -5.62 -8.06
C LYS A 126 -18.85 -4.53 -7.03
N ALA A 127 -18.22 -4.64 -5.85
CA ALA A 127 -18.32 -3.66 -4.77
C ALA A 127 -17.74 -2.28 -5.16
N LYS A 128 -16.78 -2.22 -6.08
CA LYS A 128 -16.26 -0.96 -6.62
C LYS A 128 -17.29 -0.18 -7.45
N ARG A 129 -18.23 -0.88 -8.10
CA ARG A 129 -19.24 -0.27 -8.99
C ARG A 129 -20.49 0.19 -8.25
N SER A 130 -20.72 -0.33 -7.04
CA SER A 130 -21.81 0.09 -6.13
C SER A 130 -21.40 1.33 -5.34
#